data_AF-A0A1W9WIY6-F1
#
_entry.id   AF-A0A1W9WIY6-F1
#
_cell.length_a   1.000
_cell.length_b   1.000
_cell.length_c   1.000
_cell.angle_alpha   90.00
_cell.angle_beta   90.00
_cell.angle_gamma   90.00
#
_symmetry.space_group_name_H-M   'P 1'
#
loop_
_entity.id
_entity.type
_entity.pdbx_description
1 polymer ?
#
loop_
_entity_poly.entity_id
_entity_poly.type
_entity_poly.pdbx_seq_one_letter_code
_entity_poly.pdbx_strand_id
1 'polypeptide(L)'
;MKLILLLLSIIPIILLSVGDITRNSSIEDREHRVVEMHVRLLALALDNFAIDTRRFPSMEEGLSVLVYPPKNNTKWKGPYISPEKFEVRGKKDIWGTEYIYIYPSKSGDGGYDLYSCGKNRIDDFGEGDDITYWKEIDLNYYDDHRYSQVTRQVARSLFVILVVTTIFLFFYSLYRRRRKRRVD
;
A
#
# COMPACT_ATOMS: atom_id res chain seq x y z
N MET A 1 45.22 -19.37 -7.46
CA MET A 1 45.30 -17.89 -7.36
C MET A 1 44.27 -17.14 -8.22
N LYS A 2 44.16 -17.38 -9.54
CA LYS A 2 43.24 -16.62 -10.43
C LYS A 2 41.73 -16.79 -10.12
N LEU A 3 41.31 -17.96 -9.63
CA LEU A 3 39.91 -18.22 -9.22
C LEU A 3 39.52 -17.50 -7.91
N ILE A 4 40.46 -17.32 -6.98
CA ILE A 4 40.22 -16.64 -5.69
C ILE A 4 40.05 -15.14 -5.91
N LEU A 5 40.85 -14.55 -6.81
CA LEU A 5 40.71 -13.14 -7.21
C LEU A 5 39.37 -12.86 -7.91
N LEU A 6 38.81 -13.84 -8.62
CA LEU A 6 37.50 -13.76 -9.26
C LEU A 6 36.37 -13.74 -8.24
N LEU A 7 36.39 -14.63 -7.25
CA LEU A 7 35.40 -14.63 -6.17
C LEU A 7 35.38 -13.29 -5.42
N LEU A 8 36.55 -12.74 -5.10
CA LEU A 8 36.69 -11.49 -4.36
C LEU A 8 36.20 -10.25 -5.13
N SER A 9 36.19 -10.25 -6.48
CA SER A 9 35.69 -9.11 -7.25
C SER A 9 34.18 -9.10 -7.42
N ILE A 10 33.51 -10.25 -7.31
CA ILE A 10 32.06 -10.38 -7.54
C ILE A 10 31.29 -10.17 -6.23
N ILE A 11 31.88 -10.55 -5.08
CA ILE A 11 31.27 -10.42 -3.75
C ILE A 11 30.82 -8.97 -3.43
N PRO A 12 31.63 -7.91 -3.64
CA PRO A 12 31.20 -6.54 -3.36
C PRO A 12 30.04 -6.09 -4.26
N ILE A 13 30.01 -6.57 -5.51
CA ILE A 13 28.97 -6.23 -6.50
C ILE A 13 27.65 -6.92 -6.13
N ILE A 14 27.71 -8.15 -5.62
CA ILE A 14 26.54 -8.86 -5.11
C ILE A 14 26.01 -8.15 -3.85
N LEU A 15 26.87 -7.80 -2.89
CA LEU A 15 26.45 -7.08 -1.68
C LEU A 15 25.83 -5.71 -1.99
N LEU A 16 26.38 -4.95 -2.95
CA LEU A 16 25.83 -3.66 -3.37
C LEU A 16 24.54 -3.78 -4.20
N SER A 17 24.32 -4.93 -4.85
CA SER A 17 23.08 -5.20 -5.60
C SER A 17 21.92 -5.59 -4.69
N VAL A 18 22.17 -5.96 -3.44
CA VAL A 18 21.14 -6.03 -2.40
C VAL A 18 20.84 -4.60 -1.92
N GLY A 19 20.42 -3.73 -2.85
CA GLY A 19 19.91 -2.41 -2.50
C GLY A 19 18.64 -2.56 -1.66
N ASP A 20 18.47 -1.67 -0.69
CA ASP A 20 17.36 -1.66 0.29
C ASP A 20 15.99 -1.82 -0.40
N ILE A 21 15.46 -3.05 -0.37
CA ILE A 21 14.19 -3.48 -1.00
C ILE A 21 12.97 -2.77 -0.39
N THR A 22 13.14 -2.07 0.72
CA THR A 22 12.03 -1.81 1.64
C THR A 22 11.46 -0.41 1.55
N ARG A 23 12.08 0.55 0.84
CA ARG A 23 11.77 1.95 1.14
C ARG A 23 10.55 2.54 0.43
N ASN A 24 10.26 2.20 -0.82
CA ASN A 24 9.17 2.89 -1.56
C ASN A 24 7.85 2.10 -1.64
N SER A 25 7.86 0.80 -1.94
CA SER A 25 6.61 0.00 -1.97
C SER A 25 6.00 -0.18 -0.57
N SER A 26 6.83 -0.21 0.48
CA SER A 26 6.32 -0.26 1.84
C SER A 26 5.56 1.01 2.23
N ILE A 27 5.84 2.15 1.60
CA ILE A 27 5.14 3.40 1.91
C ILE A 27 3.71 3.33 1.38
N GLU A 28 3.52 2.97 0.11
CA GLU A 28 2.18 2.84 -0.49
C GLU A 28 1.34 1.79 0.26
N ASP A 29 1.93 0.64 0.59
CA ASP A 29 1.25 -0.37 1.40
C ASP A 29 0.86 0.16 2.80
N ARG A 30 1.71 0.99 3.41
CA ARG A 30 1.45 1.58 4.73
C ARG A 30 0.38 2.64 4.65
N GLU A 31 0.43 3.48 3.63
CA GLU A 31 -0.56 4.52 3.33
C GLU A 31 -1.94 3.87 3.16
N HIS A 32 -2.05 2.85 2.32
CA HIS A 32 -3.29 2.08 2.14
C HIS A 32 -3.78 1.46 3.45
N ARG A 33 -2.91 0.79 4.23
CA ARG A 33 -3.31 0.20 5.53
C ARG A 33 -3.82 1.24 6.52
N VAL A 34 -3.22 2.43 6.52
CA VAL A 34 -3.63 3.52 7.41
C VAL A 34 -5.03 4.00 7.05
N VAL A 35 -5.32 4.22 5.77
CA VAL A 35 -6.66 4.65 5.32
C VAL A 35 -7.69 3.55 5.52
N GLU A 36 -7.35 2.30 5.24
CA GLU A 36 -8.23 1.16 5.51
C GLU A 36 -8.62 1.09 6.99
N MET A 37 -7.66 1.28 7.90
CA MET A 37 -7.92 1.37 9.34
C MET A 37 -8.82 2.56 9.68
N HIS A 38 -8.66 3.71 9.03
CA HIS A 38 -9.53 4.87 9.27
C HIS A 38 -10.97 4.62 8.81
N VAL A 39 -11.17 4.03 7.62
CA VAL A 39 -12.48 3.62 7.11
C VAL A 39 -13.16 2.67 8.10
N ARG A 40 -12.44 1.66 8.60
CA ARG A 40 -12.96 0.72 9.62
C ARG A 40 -13.29 1.39 10.95
N LEU A 41 -12.49 2.35 11.39
CA LEU A 41 -12.76 3.12 12.62
C LEU A 41 -14.05 3.94 12.50
N LEU A 42 -14.23 4.59 11.35
CA LEU A 42 -15.44 5.35 11.04
C LEU A 42 -16.66 4.43 10.95
N ALA A 43 -16.53 3.26 10.31
CA ALA A 43 -17.58 2.26 10.26
C ALA A 43 -18.00 1.78 11.66
N LEU A 44 -17.05 1.46 12.53
CA LEU A 44 -17.33 1.11 13.92
C LEU A 44 -18.06 2.23 14.68
N ALA A 45 -17.70 3.49 14.42
CA ALA A 45 -18.37 4.64 15.01
C ALA A 45 -19.83 4.79 14.49
N LEU A 46 -20.06 4.53 13.20
CA LEU A 46 -21.40 4.50 12.60
C LEU A 46 -22.25 3.37 13.18
N ASP A 47 -21.66 2.20 13.41
CA ASP A 47 -22.35 1.07 14.01
C ASP A 47 -22.76 1.36 15.45
N ASN A 48 -21.87 1.98 16.25
CA ASN A 48 -22.22 2.43 17.61
C ASN A 48 -23.33 3.49 17.60
N PHE A 49 -23.28 4.45 16.67
CA PHE A 49 -24.37 5.39 16.45
C PHE A 49 -25.68 4.67 16.15
N ALA A 50 -25.67 3.65 15.29
CA ALA A 50 -26.84 2.87 14.94
C ALA A 50 -27.37 2.04 16.11
N ILE A 51 -26.50 1.49 16.96
CA ILE A 51 -26.88 0.78 18.18
C ILE A 51 -27.67 1.69 19.13
N ASP A 52 -27.18 2.91 19.36
CA ASP A 52 -27.80 3.84 20.30
C ASP A 52 -29.06 4.51 19.75
N THR A 53 -29.04 4.91 18.48
CA THR A 53 -30.12 5.68 17.87
C THR A 53 -31.13 4.84 17.10
N ARG A 54 -30.82 3.56 16.84
CA ARG A 54 -31.59 2.60 16.03
C ARG A 54 -31.72 3.00 14.55
N ARG A 55 -30.85 3.86 14.05
CA ARG A 55 -30.79 4.27 12.64
C ARG A 55 -29.37 4.64 12.24
N PHE A 56 -29.08 4.63 10.94
CA PHE A 56 -27.87 5.24 10.41
C PHE A 56 -28.05 6.76 10.22
N PRO A 57 -26.94 7.53 10.13
CA PRO A 57 -27.00 8.96 9.79
C PRO A 57 -27.62 9.19 8.41
N SER A 58 -28.38 10.28 8.25
CA SER A 58 -28.87 10.70 6.94
C SER A 58 -27.74 11.31 6.09
N MET A 59 -27.99 11.56 4.81
CA MET A 59 -27.00 12.21 3.93
C MET A 59 -26.70 13.65 4.35
N GLU A 60 -27.67 14.36 4.92
CA GLU A 60 -27.48 15.72 5.42
C GLU A 60 -26.70 15.76 6.73
N GLU A 61 -26.82 14.71 7.55
CA GLU A 61 -26.07 14.54 8.78
C GLU A 61 -24.62 14.08 8.51
N GLY A 62 -24.46 13.12 7.60
CA GLY A 62 -23.19 12.53 7.20
C GLY A 62 -22.36 12.03 8.38
N LEU A 63 -21.04 12.07 8.25
CA LEU A 63 -20.10 11.64 9.31
C LEU A 63 -20.00 12.65 10.47
N SER A 64 -20.59 13.84 10.36
CA SER A 64 -20.50 14.88 11.39
C SER A 64 -21.17 14.46 12.71
N VAL A 65 -22.18 13.58 12.64
CA VAL A 65 -22.91 13.10 13.82
C VAL A 65 -22.10 12.14 14.71
N LEU A 66 -20.95 11.70 14.20
CA LEU A 66 -19.99 10.91 14.97
C LEU A 66 -19.30 11.76 16.05
N VAL A 67 -19.29 13.09 15.89
CA VAL A 67 -18.66 14.05 16.82
C VAL A 67 -19.71 14.92 17.50
N TYR A 68 -20.66 15.44 16.73
CA TYR A 68 -21.66 16.38 17.21
C TYR A 68 -23.03 15.72 17.29
N PRO A 69 -23.86 16.02 18.30
CA PRO A 69 -25.19 15.45 18.39
C PRO A 69 -26.06 15.92 17.21
N PRO A 70 -26.86 15.03 16.59
CA PRO A 70 -27.81 15.44 15.57
C PRO A 70 -28.94 16.29 16.17
N LYS A 71 -29.50 17.19 15.36
CA LYS A 71 -30.61 18.05 15.78
C LYS A 71 -31.79 17.17 16.19
N ASN A 72 -32.23 17.30 17.44
CA ASN A 72 -33.38 16.61 18.04
C ASN A 72 -33.20 15.12 18.39
N ASN A 73 -31.98 14.61 18.57
CA ASN A 73 -31.79 13.22 19.02
C ASN A 73 -31.44 13.12 20.51
N THR A 74 -32.40 12.67 21.31
CA THR A 74 -32.22 12.40 22.75
C THR A 74 -31.55 11.07 23.06
N LYS A 75 -31.39 10.18 22.07
CA LYS A 75 -30.78 8.86 22.23
C LYS A 75 -29.28 8.83 21.92
N TRP A 76 -28.72 9.91 21.38
CA TRP A 76 -27.30 10.03 21.12
C TRP A 76 -26.53 10.05 22.46
N LYS A 77 -25.56 9.14 22.63
CA LYS A 77 -24.86 8.96 23.91
C LYS A 77 -23.44 9.50 23.97
N GLY A 78 -22.94 10.06 22.88
CA GLY A 78 -21.65 10.70 22.92
C GLY A 78 -20.97 10.75 21.57
N PRO A 79 -19.85 11.49 21.50
CA PRO A 79 -18.99 11.44 20.33
C PRO A 79 -18.46 10.01 20.20
N TYR A 80 -18.85 9.32 19.13
CA TYR A 80 -18.38 7.98 18.80
C TYR A 80 -16.93 8.00 18.29
N ILE A 81 -16.45 9.18 17.92
CA ILE A 81 -15.05 9.48 17.64
C ILE A 81 -14.68 10.81 18.31
N SER A 82 -13.47 10.92 18.87
CA SER A 82 -13.05 12.19 19.47
C SER A 82 -12.94 13.29 18.39
N PRO A 83 -13.29 14.55 18.70
CA PRO A 83 -13.20 15.65 17.73
C PRO A 83 -11.81 15.78 17.09
N GLU A 84 -10.76 15.61 17.90
CA GLU A 84 -9.37 15.62 17.42
C GLU A 84 -9.09 14.50 16.40
N LYS A 85 -9.52 13.26 16.69
CA LYS A 85 -9.33 12.13 15.76
C LYS A 85 -10.15 12.31 14.50
N PHE A 86 -11.35 12.89 14.61
CA PHE A 86 -12.18 13.18 13.46
C PHE A 86 -11.54 14.22 12.54
N GLU A 87 -11.00 15.30 13.08
CA GLU A 87 -10.36 16.34 12.26
C GLU A 87 -9.11 15.82 11.56
N VAL A 88 -8.31 14.98 12.24
CA VAL A 88 -7.05 14.46 11.69
C VAL A 88 -7.26 13.27 10.75
N ARG A 89 -8.26 12.41 10.99
CA ARG A 89 -8.38 11.08 10.34
C ARG A 89 -9.77 10.72 9.86
N GLY A 90 -10.81 11.43 10.30
CA GLY A 90 -12.22 11.10 10.03
C GLY A 90 -12.88 11.98 8.97
N LYS A 91 -12.36 13.18 8.73
CA LYS A 91 -12.86 14.11 7.70
C LYS A 91 -12.26 13.84 6.33
N LYS A 92 -10.94 13.67 6.29
CA LYS A 92 -10.17 13.44 5.07
C LYS A 92 -9.25 12.25 5.25
N ASP A 93 -8.99 11.55 4.15
CA ASP A 93 -7.92 10.56 4.07
C ASP A 93 -6.54 11.25 4.06
N ILE A 94 -5.49 10.43 4.09
CA ILE A 94 -4.09 10.90 4.08
C ILE A 94 -3.71 11.62 2.78
N TRP A 95 -4.47 11.41 1.70
CA TRP A 95 -4.29 12.06 0.42
C TRP A 95 -5.11 13.35 0.31
N GLY A 96 -5.90 13.70 1.33
CA GLY A 96 -6.64 14.95 1.45
C GLY A 96 -8.03 14.93 0.81
N THR A 97 -8.51 13.75 0.40
CA THR A 97 -9.88 13.55 -0.12
C THR A 97 -10.83 13.25 1.02
N GLU A 98 -12.05 13.78 0.97
CA GLU A 98 -13.05 13.51 2.00
C GLU A 98 -13.58 12.07 1.87
N TYR A 99 -13.85 11.41 3.00
CA TYR A 99 -14.48 10.09 2.95
C TYR A 99 -15.89 10.21 2.40
N ILE A 100 -16.26 9.27 1.53
CA ILE A 100 -17.58 9.21 0.93
C ILE A 100 -18.44 8.29 1.79
N TYR A 101 -19.57 8.83 2.24
CA TYR A 101 -20.62 8.10 2.95
C TYR A 101 -21.91 8.18 2.13
N ILE A 102 -22.55 7.04 1.88
CA ILE A 102 -23.81 6.96 1.12
C ILE A 102 -24.80 6.11 1.88
N TYR A 103 -25.99 6.67 2.12
CA TYR A 103 -27.11 5.99 2.74
C TYR A 103 -28.42 6.31 1.99
N PRO A 104 -29.25 5.31 1.64
CA PRO A 104 -29.01 3.86 1.80
C PRO A 104 -27.86 3.37 0.90
N SER A 105 -27.28 2.22 1.25
CA SER A 105 -26.21 1.58 0.45
C SER A 105 -26.62 1.42 -1.01
N LYS A 106 -25.73 1.81 -1.92
CA LYS A 106 -25.81 1.59 -3.35
C LYS A 106 -25.04 0.33 -3.77
N SER A 107 -23.99 -0.06 -3.04
CA SER A 107 -23.24 -1.29 -3.29
C SER A 107 -24.04 -2.56 -2.99
N GLY A 108 -25.03 -2.47 -2.09
CA GLY A 108 -25.97 -3.55 -1.76
C GLY A 108 -25.52 -4.46 -0.62
N ASP A 109 -24.28 -4.33 -0.13
CA ASP A 109 -23.68 -5.20 0.87
C ASP A 109 -23.86 -4.72 2.33
N GLY A 110 -24.72 -3.73 2.58
CA GLY A 110 -24.93 -3.23 3.94
C GLY A 110 -26.01 -2.17 4.09
N GLY A 111 -26.05 -1.56 5.27
CA GLY A 111 -26.93 -0.41 5.54
C GLY A 111 -26.46 0.87 4.83
N TYR A 112 -25.14 1.05 4.67
CA TYR A 112 -24.50 2.23 4.10
C TYR A 112 -23.23 1.84 3.34
N ASP A 113 -22.78 2.73 2.46
CA ASP A 113 -21.46 2.67 1.84
C ASP A 113 -20.54 3.68 2.53
N LEU A 114 -19.31 3.26 2.84
CA LEU A 114 -18.24 4.12 3.37
C LEU A 114 -16.90 3.78 2.72
N TYR A 115 -16.25 4.77 2.09
CA TYR A 115 -14.99 4.56 1.37
C TYR A 115 -14.15 5.83 1.19
N SER A 116 -12.90 5.67 0.76
CA SER A 116 -11.99 6.73 0.31
C SER A 116 -11.67 6.52 -1.17
N CYS A 117 -11.53 7.62 -1.93
CA CYS A 117 -11.16 7.64 -3.36
C CYS A 117 -9.68 7.30 -3.62
N GLY A 118 -8.99 6.70 -2.66
CA GLY A 118 -7.60 6.32 -2.81
C GLY A 118 -6.65 7.50 -3.08
N LYS A 119 -5.49 7.13 -3.62
CA LYS A 119 -4.39 8.04 -3.94
C LYS A 119 -4.68 8.83 -5.23
N ASN A 120 -5.42 8.24 -6.16
CA ASN A 120 -5.76 8.87 -7.43
C ASN A 120 -6.79 10.02 -7.26
N ARG A 121 -7.57 10.02 -6.16
CA ARG A 121 -8.63 10.98 -5.84
C ARG A 121 -9.78 11.00 -6.85
N ILE A 122 -10.00 9.89 -7.53
CA ILE A 122 -11.08 9.67 -8.50
C ILE A 122 -12.07 8.75 -7.80
N ASP A 123 -13.35 9.14 -7.78
CA ASP A 123 -14.41 8.28 -7.25
C ASP A 123 -14.76 7.22 -8.30
N ASP A 124 -14.17 6.04 -8.16
CA ASP A 124 -14.44 4.86 -8.97
C ASP A 124 -15.51 3.95 -8.31
N PHE A 125 -16.30 4.51 -7.38
CA PHE A 125 -17.36 3.83 -6.66
C PHE A 125 -16.90 2.52 -6.00
N GLY A 126 -15.73 2.56 -5.37
CA GLY A 126 -15.13 1.41 -4.72
C GLY A 126 -14.30 0.51 -5.62
N GLU A 127 -14.12 0.85 -6.89
CA GLU A 127 -13.18 0.20 -7.82
C GLU A 127 -11.83 0.94 -7.85
N GLY A 128 -10.92 0.55 -8.74
CA GLY A 128 -9.61 1.20 -8.86
C GLY A 128 -8.75 1.03 -7.59
N ASP A 129 -8.25 2.16 -7.06
CA ASP A 129 -7.54 2.24 -5.78
C ASP A 129 -8.42 2.76 -4.63
N ASP A 130 -9.74 2.75 -4.80
CA ASP A 130 -10.67 3.08 -3.73
C ASP A 130 -10.60 2.07 -2.58
N ILE A 131 -10.69 2.58 -1.36
CA ILE A 131 -10.60 1.79 -0.14
C ILE A 131 -11.98 1.75 0.50
N THR A 132 -12.65 0.60 0.38
CA THR A 132 -14.05 0.43 0.78
C THR A 132 -14.20 -0.35 2.09
N TYR A 133 -15.31 -0.09 2.80
CA TYR A 133 -15.67 -0.86 3.99
C TYR A 133 -16.33 -2.21 3.67
N TRP A 134 -17.09 -2.29 2.58
CA TRP A 134 -17.97 -3.43 2.28
C TRP A 134 -17.30 -4.54 1.47
N LYS A 135 -16.15 -4.28 0.82
CA LYS A 135 -15.35 -5.36 0.22
C LYS A 135 -14.54 -6.07 1.31
N GLU A 136 -14.40 -7.38 1.18
CA GLU A 136 -13.48 -8.15 2.03
C GLU A 136 -12.07 -7.57 1.94
N ILE A 137 -11.28 -7.72 3.01
CA ILE A 137 -9.86 -7.35 2.99
C ILE A 137 -9.20 -8.14 1.85
N ASP A 138 -8.89 -7.47 0.75
CA ASP A 138 -8.13 -8.10 -0.32
C ASP A 138 -6.68 -8.26 0.12
N LEU A 139 -6.41 -9.38 0.78
CA LEU A 139 -5.05 -9.74 1.20
C LEU A 139 -4.12 -9.89 -0.01
N ASN A 140 -4.65 -10.12 -1.23
CA ASN A 140 -3.83 -10.22 -2.45
C ASN A 140 -3.26 -8.87 -2.86
N TYR A 141 -3.93 -7.75 -2.54
CA TYR A 141 -3.40 -6.40 -2.78
C TYR A 141 -2.01 -6.23 -2.14
N TYR A 142 -1.83 -6.69 -0.90
CA TYR A 142 -0.54 -6.61 -0.20
C TYR A 142 0.48 -7.64 -0.65
N ASP A 143 0.03 -8.80 -1.13
CA ASP A 143 0.92 -9.89 -1.53
C ASP A 143 1.54 -9.63 -2.91
N ASP A 144 0.74 -9.19 -3.89
CA ASP A 144 1.21 -8.96 -5.27
C ASP A 144 2.21 -7.80 -5.40
N HIS A 145 1.96 -6.70 -4.69
CA HIS A 145 2.87 -5.55 -4.65
C HIS A 145 4.23 -5.94 -4.04
N ARG A 146 4.25 -6.88 -3.08
CA ARG A 146 5.49 -7.40 -2.50
C ARG A 146 6.21 -8.36 -3.44
N TYR A 147 5.50 -9.29 -4.09
CA TYR A 147 6.12 -10.28 -4.99
C TYR A 147 6.70 -9.67 -6.27
N SER A 148 6.01 -8.70 -6.88
CA SER A 148 6.48 -8.09 -8.14
C SER A 148 7.78 -7.30 -7.99
N GLN A 149 8.09 -6.84 -6.77
CA GLN A 149 9.33 -6.12 -6.46
C GLN A 149 10.50 -7.09 -6.23
N VAL A 150 10.26 -8.14 -5.44
CA VAL A 150 11.26 -9.19 -5.16
C VAL A 150 11.70 -9.85 -6.46
N THR A 151 10.75 -10.21 -7.33
CA THR A 151 11.04 -10.85 -8.63
C THR A 151 11.85 -9.93 -9.56
N ARG A 152 11.49 -8.65 -9.67
CA ARG A 152 12.24 -7.66 -10.46
C ARG A 152 13.66 -7.44 -9.95
N GLN A 153 13.85 -7.43 -8.64
CA GLN A 153 15.18 -7.28 -8.06
C GLN A 153 16.05 -8.53 -8.27
N VAL A 154 15.51 -9.71 -8.02
CA VAL A 154 16.21 -10.98 -8.32
C VAL A 154 16.60 -11.03 -9.80
N ALA A 155 15.70 -10.66 -10.70
CA ALA A 155 16.00 -10.59 -12.14
C ALA A 155 17.12 -9.59 -12.46
N ARG A 156 17.12 -8.39 -11.84
CA ARG A 156 18.21 -7.40 -11.99
C ARG A 156 19.54 -7.93 -11.47
N SER A 157 19.56 -8.57 -10.30
CA SER A 157 20.77 -9.16 -9.73
C SER A 157 21.31 -10.28 -10.62
N LEU A 158 20.46 -11.17 -11.14
CA LEU A 158 20.86 -12.21 -12.08
C LEU A 158 21.42 -11.63 -13.38
N PHE A 159 20.82 -10.57 -13.90
CA PHE A 159 21.32 -9.88 -15.10
C PHE A 159 22.72 -9.29 -14.89
N VAL A 160 22.96 -8.63 -13.75
CA VAL A 160 24.30 -8.09 -13.41
C VAL A 160 25.34 -9.21 -13.35
N ILE A 161 25.01 -10.34 -12.72
CA ILE A 161 25.90 -11.51 -12.66
C ILE A 161 26.21 -12.03 -14.07
N LEU A 162 25.21 -12.12 -14.96
CA LEU A 162 25.40 -12.55 -16.34
C LEU A 162 26.33 -11.61 -17.13
N VAL A 163 26.17 -10.29 -16.97
CA VAL A 163 27.01 -9.30 -17.66
C VAL A 163 28.47 -9.38 -17.18
N VAL A 164 28.68 -9.45 -15.86
CA VAL A 164 30.03 -9.56 -15.28
C VAL A 164 30.73 -10.85 -15.71
N THR A 165 30.02 -11.98 -15.70
CA THR A 165 30.56 -13.27 -16.15
C THR A 165 30.91 -13.25 -17.63
N THR A 166 30.08 -12.64 -18.48
CA THR A 166 30.33 -12.52 -19.94
C THR A 166 31.56 -11.66 -20.24
N ILE A 167 31.67 -10.48 -19.62
CA ILE A 167 32.83 -9.59 -19.76
C ILE A 167 34.11 -10.32 -19.33
N PHE A 168 34.06 -11.05 -18.22
CA PHE A 168 35.19 -11.84 -17.75
C PHE A 168 35.61 -12.90 -18.76
N LEU A 169 34.68 -13.71 -19.27
CA LEU A 169 34.99 -14.75 -20.27
C LEU A 169 35.62 -14.14 -21.52
N PHE A 170 35.14 -12.98 -21.94
CA PHE A 170 35.73 -12.23 -23.05
C PHE A 170 37.20 -11.85 -22.78
N PHE A 171 37.50 -11.20 -21.65
CA PHE A 171 38.87 -10.83 -21.29
C PHE A 171 39.77 -12.03 -21.02
N TYR A 172 39.24 -13.10 -20.42
CA TYR A 172 39.96 -14.35 -20.24
C TYR A 172 40.34 -14.98 -21.59
N SER A 173 39.44 -14.96 -22.58
CA SER A 173 39.72 -15.43 -23.93
C SER A 173 40.84 -14.62 -24.60
N LEU A 174 40.84 -13.30 -24.42
CA LEU A 174 41.87 -12.39 -24.93
C LEU A 174 43.23 -12.65 -24.26
N TYR A 175 43.24 -12.78 -22.93
CA TYR A 175 44.44 -13.11 -22.17
C TYR A 175 45.05 -14.46 -22.61
N ARG A 176 44.22 -15.48 -22.79
CA ARG A 176 44.65 -16.81 -23.25
C ARG A 176 45.26 -16.76 -24.67
N ARG A 177 44.66 -16.00 -25.59
CA ARG A 177 45.17 -15.82 -26.96
C ARG A 177 46.53 -15.12 -26.99
N ARG A 178 46.75 -14.11 -26.14
CA ARG A 178 48.05 -13.40 -26.07
C ARG A 178 49.17 -14.26 -25.51
N ARG A 179 48.87 -15.17 -24.57
CA ARG A 179 49.88 -16.07 -23.99
C ARG A 179 50.38 -17.11 -24.99
N LYS A 180 49.50 -17.66 -25.84
CA LYS A 180 49.91 -18.63 -26.87
C LYS A 180 50.91 -18.05 -27.88
N ARG A 181 50.74 -16.78 -28.28
CA ARG A 181 51.64 -16.08 -29.24
C ARG A 181 53.04 -15.73 -28.71
N ARG A 182 53.35 -16.04 -27.45
CA ARG A 182 54.64 -15.68 -26.81
C ARG A 182 55.51 -16.90 -26.50
N VAL A 183 55.08 -18.08 -26.93
CA VAL A 183 55.74 -19.38 -26.69
C VAL A 183 56.16 -20.05 -28.02
N ASP A 184 55.79 -19.44 -29.14
CA ASP A 184 56.35 -19.70 -30.47
C ASP A 184 57.34 -18.56 -30.80
#